data_AF-A0A3V8VN96-F1
#
_entry.id   AF-A0A3V8VN96-F1
#
_cell.length_a   1.000
_cell.length_b   1.000
_cell.length_c   1.000
_cell.angle_alpha   90.00
_cell.angle_beta   90.00
_cell.angle_gamma   90.00
#
_symmetry.space_group_name_H-M   'P 1'
#
loop_
_entity.id
_entity.type
_entity.pdbx_description
1 polymer ?
#
loop_
_entity_poly.entity_id
_entity_poly.type
_entity_poly.pdbx_seq_one_letter_code
_entity_poly.pdbx_strand_id
1 'polypeptide(L)'
;MGYLKLPEGKRIAVNLGVDVDAQSLWLGGFNRPSPSFMSRGEFGAQVGVPRLLKLFKENNIKTTFFIPGHTVDTFPEISKAIFDAGHEIAHHGYYHENPTLVNRDTERRLMDLAFACYKRHFGIRPVGYRSPYWDYSENTLDLLEEAGFLYDSSLMARDLVPYHPQRWQVNWETGNIAGPASAILEIPVSWYLDDFPALAYTGNQEGMSDTDGVLRRWKDIFTYAYNHQENGLYAMALHPQIIGHGHHMMMLSRLIEHIKGHDGVWFATCEEIASVWVDDEEDRQKMLRPDVRGVAPVPDDYGWPGK
;
A
#
# COMPACT_ATOMS: atom_id res chain seq x y z
N MET A 1 -5.46 -19.83 -11.24
CA MET A 1 -4.82 -18.61 -10.69
C MET A 1 -3.36 -18.87 -10.36
N GLY A 2 -2.48 -17.92 -10.68
CA GLY A 2 -1.08 -17.92 -10.28
C GLY A 2 -0.89 -17.97 -8.76
N TYR A 3 0.37 -18.12 -8.35
CA TYR A 3 0.72 -18.38 -6.96
C TYR A 3 2.10 -17.83 -6.61
N LEU A 4 2.35 -17.65 -5.30
CA LEU A 4 3.67 -17.34 -4.79
C LEU A 4 4.51 -18.61 -4.69
N LYS A 5 5.64 -18.67 -5.40
CA LYS A 5 6.64 -19.73 -5.23
C LYS A 5 7.54 -19.38 -4.04
N LEU A 6 7.03 -19.58 -2.84
CA LEU A 6 7.73 -19.22 -1.60
C LEU A 6 9.10 -19.94 -1.47
N PRO A 7 10.07 -19.32 -0.76
CA PRO A 7 11.34 -19.97 -0.46
C PRO A 7 11.15 -21.32 0.26
N GLU A 8 12.12 -22.22 0.13
CA GLU A 8 12.06 -23.55 0.74
C GLU A 8 11.77 -23.47 2.25
N GLY A 9 10.82 -24.29 2.71
CA GLY A 9 10.38 -24.32 4.11
C GLY A 9 9.50 -23.16 4.54
N LYS A 10 9.14 -22.22 3.63
CA LYS A 10 8.21 -21.13 3.90
C LYS A 10 6.78 -21.49 3.48
N ARG A 11 5.81 -20.95 4.21
CA ARG A 11 4.37 -21.24 4.09
C ARG A 11 3.53 -20.01 3.79
N ILE A 12 3.97 -18.85 4.29
CA ILE A 12 3.27 -17.57 4.15
C ILE A 12 4.28 -16.44 4.02
N ALA A 13 4.03 -15.52 3.08
CA ALA A 13 4.75 -14.26 2.97
C ALA A 13 4.07 -13.19 3.84
N VAL A 14 4.86 -12.42 4.58
CA VAL A 14 4.39 -11.36 5.48
C VAL A 14 5.09 -10.05 5.13
N ASN A 15 4.31 -9.02 4.85
CA ASN A 15 4.81 -7.65 4.66
C ASN A 15 4.14 -6.71 5.67
N LEU A 16 4.96 -6.05 6.49
CA LEU A 16 4.50 -5.01 7.42
C LEU A 16 4.76 -3.65 6.76
N GLY A 17 4.00 -3.36 5.70
CA GLY A 17 4.22 -2.19 4.85
C GLY A 17 4.01 -0.89 5.61
N VAL A 18 4.86 0.10 5.37
CA VAL A 18 4.85 1.36 6.11
C VAL A 18 4.69 2.56 5.17
N ASP A 19 3.60 3.29 5.32
CA ASP A 19 3.29 4.47 4.51
C ASP A 19 3.75 5.72 5.30
N VAL A 20 4.89 6.28 4.90
CA VAL A 20 5.54 7.42 5.58
C VAL A 20 4.96 8.74 5.08
N ASP A 21 3.66 8.87 5.23
CA ASP A 21 2.86 10.05 4.89
C ASP A 21 3.38 11.35 5.51
N ALA A 22 3.72 11.31 6.80
CA ALA A 22 4.23 12.46 7.54
C ALA A 22 3.42 13.76 7.27
N GLN A 23 4.09 14.83 6.81
CA GLN A 23 3.45 16.11 6.53
C GLN A 23 2.69 16.14 5.20
N SER A 24 3.05 15.29 4.23
CA SER A 24 2.44 15.35 2.90
C SER A 24 0.97 14.96 2.93
N LEU A 25 0.58 13.98 3.76
CA LEU A 25 -0.83 13.63 3.98
C LEU A 25 -1.69 14.83 4.40
N TRP A 26 -1.20 15.63 5.34
CA TRP A 26 -1.93 16.79 5.84
C TRP A 26 -1.95 17.94 4.83
N LEU A 27 -0.96 18.01 3.94
CA LEU A 27 -0.88 18.98 2.86
C LEU A 27 -1.72 18.55 1.65
N GLY A 28 -1.24 17.57 0.88
CA GLY A 28 -1.84 17.18 -0.39
C GLY A 28 -3.05 16.28 -0.24
N GLY A 29 -3.12 15.49 0.83
CA GLY A 29 -4.28 14.67 1.10
C GLY A 29 -5.44 15.46 1.68
N PHE A 30 -5.28 15.99 2.88
CA PHE A 30 -6.39 16.63 3.60
C PHE A 30 -6.54 18.13 3.35
N ASN A 31 -5.57 18.78 2.68
CA ASN A 31 -5.54 20.23 2.50
C ASN A 31 -5.71 21.01 3.84
N ARG A 32 -4.96 20.58 4.86
CA ARG A 32 -4.94 21.17 6.21
C ARG A 32 -3.50 21.51 6.65
N PRO A 33 -2.85 22.51 6.04
CA PRO A 33 -1.46 22.87 6.33
C PRO A 33 -1.31 23.69 7.63
N SER A 34 -2.08 23.40 8.67
CA SER A 34 -1.96 24.14 9.94
C SER A 34 -0.78 23.61 10.76
N PRO A 35 -0.15 24.44 11.62
CA PRO A 35 0.95 23.98 12.49
C PRO A 35 0.59 22.75 13.33
N SER A 36 -0.68 22.62 13.74
CA SER A 36 -1.14 21.47 14.52
C SER A 36 -1.21 20.18 13.71
N PHE A 37 -1.53 20.22 12.42
CA PHE A 37 -1.50 19.02 11.58
C PHE A 37 -0.08 18.72 11.10
N MET A 38 0.71 19.75 10.78
CA MET A 38 2.13 19.57 10.43
C MET A 38 2.93 18.89 11.55
N SER A 39 2.66 19.22 12.83
CA SER A 39 3.34 18.58 13.95
C SER A 39 2.97 17.10 14.12
N ARG A 40 1.77 16.68 13.70
CA ARG A 40 1.40 15.25 13.64
C ARG A 40 2.20 14.51 12.58
N GLY A 41 2.38 15.13 11.42
CA GLY A 41 3.25 14.61 10.37
C GLY A 41 4.72 14.51 10.80
N GLU A 42 5.22 15.54 11.48
CA GLU A 42 6.56 15.56 12.08
C GLU A 42 6.73 14.43 13.11
N PHE A 43 5.74 14.19 13.97
CA PHE A 43 5.76 13.04 14.89
C PHE A 43 5.94 11.72 14.14
N GLY A 44 5.21 11.51 13.04
CA GLY A 44 5.35 10.31 12.21
C GLY A 44 6.79 10.09 11.75
N ALA A 45 7.41 11.13 11.17
CA ALA A 45 8.78 11.05 10.67
C ALA A 45 9.83 10.96 11.80
N GLN A 46 9.80 11.86 12.77
CA GLN A 46 10.87 12.03 13.77
C GLN A 46 10.75 11.09 14.97
N VAL A 47 9.57 10.52 15.23
CA VAL A 47 9.33 9.64 16.39
C VAL A 47 8.80 8.28 15.96
N GLY A 48 7.80 8.24 15.08
CA GLY A 48 7.19 7.00 14.60
C GLY A 48 8.17 6.11 13.84
N VAL A 49 8.84 6.64 12.82
CA VAL A 49 9.81 5.89 12.01
C VAL A 49 10.95 5.31 12.85
N PRO A 50 11.66 6.08 13.72
CA PRO A 50 12.72 5.50 14.56
C PRO A 50 12.24 4.36 15.47
N ARG A 51 11.01 4.43 15.99
CA ARG A 51 10.41 3.35 16.81
C ARG A 51 10.17 2.09 15.98
N LEU A 52 9.65 2.24 14.77
CA LEU A 52 9.44 1.11 13.85
C LEU A 52 10.75 0.48 13.41
N LEU A 53 11.74 1.27 13.00
CA LEU A 53 13.08 0.76 12.63
C LEU A 53 13.72 -0.02 13.78
N LYS A 54 13.60 0.46 15.02
CA LYS A 54 14.06 -0.27 16.20
C LYS A 54 13.33 -1.60 16.37
N LEU A 55 12.00 -1.60 16.33
CA LEU A 55 11.19 -2.81 16.50
C LEU A 55 11.48 -3.86 15.41
N PHE A 56 11.61 -3.43 14.16
CA PHE A 56 11.92 -4.32 13.04
C PHE A 56 13.33 -4.87 13.16
N LYS A 57 14.32 -4.05 13.53
CA LYS A 57 15.69 -4.50 13.79
C LYS A 57 15.75 -5.55 14.91
N GLU A 58 15.09 -5.31 16.03
CA GLU A 58 15.03 -6.25 17.17
C GLU A 58 14.40 -7.59 16.78
N ASN A 59 13.53 -7.58 15.76
CA ASN A 59 12.84 -8.78 15.29
C ASN A 59 13.45 -9.40 14.02
N ASN A 60 14.53 -8.82 13.47
CA ASN A 60 15.14 -9.18 12.18
C ASN A 60 14.13 -9.14 11.01
N ILE A 61 13.28 -8.11 10.97
CA ILE A 61 12.27 -7.91 9.94
C ILE A 61 12.79 -6.93 8.89
N LYS A 62 12.74 -7.36 7.62
CA LYS A 62 12.78 -6.47 6.46
C LYS A 62 11.37 -6.29 5.93
N THR A 63 11.09 -5.11 5.40
CA THR A 63 9.76 -4.71 4.92
C THR A 63 9.91 -3.54 3.96
N THR A 64 8.78 -3.07 3.42
CA THR A 64 8.68 -1.99 2.46
C THR A 64 8.18 -0.71 3.11
N PHE A 65 8.81 0.41 2.77
CA PHE A 65 8.37 1.75 3.13
C PHE A 65 7.94 2.49 1.87
N PHE A 66 6.66 2.86 1.80
CA PHE A 66 6.10 3.71 0.76
C PHE A 66 6.25 5.16 1.22
N ILE A 67 7.07 5.96 0.55
CA ILE A 67 7.45 7.29 1.05
C ILE A 67 7.13 8.33 -0.01
N PRO A 68 6.20 9.29 0.22
CA PRO A 68 5.96 10.37 -0.73
C PRO A 68 7.24 11.18 -0.99
N GLY A 69 7.44 11.62 -2.23
CA GLY A 69 8.63 12.41 -2.59
C GLY A 69 8.82 13.67 -1.75
N HIS A 70 7.72 14.32 -1.35
CA HIS A 70 7.71 15.46 -0.43
C HIS A 70 8.22 15.09 0.96
N THR A 71 7.83 13.91 1.49
CA THR A 71 8.35 13.42 2.77
C THR A 71 9.85 13.21 2.70
N VAL A 72 10.36 12.63 1.61
CA VAL A 72 11.81 12.47 1.41
C VAL A 72 12.52 13.83 1.42
N ASP A 73 11.98 14.84 0.74
CA ASP A 73 12.58 16.18 0.71
C ASP A 73 12.50 16.92 2.04
N THR A 74 11.47 16.65 2.84
CA THR A 74 11.27 17.30 4.15
C THR A 74 12.09 16.64 5.25
N PHE A 75 12.23 15.31 5.21
CA PHE A 75 12.90 14.52 6.24
C PHE A 75 13.99 13.60 5.65
N PRO A 76 14.97 14.13 4.90
CA PRO A 76 15.92 13.32 4.15
C PRO A 76 16.75 12.38 5.03
N GLU A 77 17.14 12.83 6.23
CA GLU A 77 17.91 12.00 7.17
C GLU A 77 17.12 10.80 7.68
N ILE A 78 15.81 10.97 7.94
CA ILE A 78 14.93 9.88 8.37
C ILE A 78 14.72 8.89 7.24
N SER A 79 14.44 9.38 6.02
CA SER A 79 14.26 8.52 4.86
C SER A 79 15.56 7.79 4.49
N LYS A 80 16.72 8.44 4.66
CA LYS A 80 18.03 7.80 4.53
C LYS A 80 18.26 6.73 5.59
N ALA A 81 17.84 6.94 6.84
CA ALA A 81 17.94 5.92 7.87
C ALA A 81 17.11 4.65 7.54
N ILE A 82 15.94 4.81 6.91
CA ILE A 82 15.15 3.67 6.40
C ILE A 82 15.93 2.91 5.32
N PHE A 83 16.46 3.64 4.33
CA PHE A 83 17.23 3.07 3.23
C PHE A 83 18.51 2.35 3.70
N ASP A 84 19.31 3.01 4.56
CA ASP A 84 20.55 2.45 5.11
C ASP A 84 20.29 1.26 6.04
N ALA A 85 19.10 1.21 6.67
CA ALA A 85 18.64 0.03 7.41
C ALA A 85 18.26 -1.14 6.48
N GLY A 86 18.36 -1.00 5.15
CA GLY A 86 18.15 -2.04 4.15
C GLY A 86 16.70 -2.45 3.97
N HIS A 87 15.76 -1.54 4.21
CA HIS A 87 14.36 -1.71 3.84
C HIS A 87 14.14 -1.28 2.38
N GLU A 88 13.10 -1.82 1.74
CA GLU A 88 12.71 -1.36 0.41
C GLU A 88 12.09 0.04 0.51
N ILE A 89 12.41 0.92 -0.45
CA ILE A 89 11.74 2.21 -0.64
C ILE A 89 10.86 2.10 -1.89
N ALA A 90 9.55 2.25 -1.69
CA ALA A 90 8.54 2.23 -2.75
C ALA A 90 7.94 3.62 -2.99
N HIS A 91 7.40 3.81 -4.20
CA HIS A 91 6.81 5.08 -4.64
C HIS A 91 5.44 5.29 -3.99
N HIS A 92 5.15 6.53 -3.57
CA HIS A 92 3.89 6.89 -2.92
C HIS A 92 3.39 8.30 -3.31
N GLY A 93 3.47 8.63 -4.61
CA GLY A 93 3.21 9.98 -5.09
C GLY A 93 4.29 10.98 -4.65
N TYR A 94 4.02 12.27 -4.86
CA TYR A 94 4.92 13.32 -4.39
C TYR A 94 4.44 13.92 -3.08
N TYR A 95 3.29 14.59 -3.06
CA TYR A 95 2.76 15.27 -1.87
C TYR A 95 1.51 14.57 -1.31
N HIS A 96 1.35 13.27 -1.57
CA HIS A 96 0.17 12.49 -1.18
C HIS A 96 -1.12 13.01 -1.86
N GLU A 97 -1.01 13.36 -3.14
CA GLU A 97 -2.13 13.71 -4.02
C GLU A 97 -3.12 12.57 -4.20
N ASN A 98 -4.42 12.85 -4.18
CA ASN A 98 -5.41 11.87 -4.65
C ASN A 98 -5.42 11.86 -6.19
N PRO A 99 -5.08 10.73 -6.85
CA PRO A 99 -5.01 10.66 -8.31
C PRO A 99 -6.37 10.88 -8.99
N THR A 100 -7.49 10.59 -8.32
CA THR A 100 -8.84 10.82 -8.86
C THR A 100 -9.19 12.30 -9.07
N LEU A 101 -8.43 13.20 -8.45
CA LEU A 101 -8.65 14.64 -8.50
C LEU A 101 -7.73 15.38 -9.48
N VAL A 102 -6.89 14.65 -10.21
CA VAL A 102 -5.94 15.22 -11.17
C VAL A 102 -6.07 14.55 -12.54
N ASN A 103 -5.63 15.25 -13.58
CA ASN A 103 -5.59 14.68 -14.93
C ASN A 103 -4.32 13.82 -15.14
N ARG A 104 -4.33 13.01 -16.21
CA ARG A 104 -3.23 12.10 -16.59
C ARG A 104 -1.86 12.79 -16.63
N ASP A 105 -1.78 13.98 -17.24
CA ASP A 105 -0.52 14.73 -17.36
C ASP A 105 0.03 15.16 -16.00
N THR A 106 -0.85 15.57 -15.09
CA THR A 106 -0.48 15.93 -13.73
C THR A 106 -0.03 14.70 -12.95
N GLU A 107 -0.75 13.59 -13.05
CA GLU A 107 -0.39 12.32 -12.41
C GLU A 107 0.99 11.83 -12.89
N ARG A 108 1.23 11.79 -14.20
CA ARG A 108 2.55 11.47 -14.80
C ARG A 108 3.64 12.39 -14.26
N ARG A 109 3.42 13.71 -14.29
CA ARG A 109 4.41 14.70 -13.84
C ARG A 109 4.76 14.51 -12.36
N LEU A 110 3.78 14.22 -11.50
CA LEU A 110 4.01 14.02 -10.06
C LEU A 110 4.74 12.70 -9.79
N MET A 111 4.39 11.65 -10.53
CA MET A 111 5.12 10.38 -10.51
C MET A 111 6.61 10.57 -10.87
N ASP A 112 6.88 11.30 -11.95
CA ASP A 112 8.25 11.61 -12.40
C ASP A 112 9.01 12.51 -11.42
N LEU A 113 8.31 13.45 -10.80
CA LEU A 113 8.89 14.31 -9.76
C LEU A 113 9.35 13.50 -8.54
N ALA A 114 8.53 12.55 -8.10
CA ALA A 114 8.92 11.63 -7.02
C ALA A 114 10.09 10.73 -7.44
N PHE A 115 10.12 10.20 -8.67
CA PHE A 115 11.29 9.46 -9.18
C PHE A 115 12.58 10.29 -9.15
N ALA A 116 12.52 11.55 -9.56
CA ALA A 116 13.66 12.45 -9.48
C ALA A 116 14.13 12.66 -8.02
N CYS A 117 13.18 12.74 -7.07
CA CYS A 117 13.47 12.83 -5.64
C CYS A 117 14.21 11.58 -5.13
N TYR A 118 13.69 10.37 -5.37
CA TYR A 118 14.34 9.12 -4.92
C TYR A 118 15.74 8.94 -5.52
N LYS A 119 15.91 9.28 -6.82
CA LYS A 119 17.22 9.23 -7.47
C LYS A 119 18.20 10.19 -6.84
N ARG A 120 17.77 11.41 -6.50
CA ARG A 120 18.62 12.43 -5.86
C ARG A 120 19.10 12.01 -4.48
N HIS A 121 18.23 11.42 -3.65
CA HIS A 121 18.55 11.11 -2.25
C HIS A 121 19.15 9.73 -2.03
N PHE A 122 18.74 8.72 -2.81
CA PHE A 122 19.15 7.32 -2.61
C PHE A 122 19.88 6.72 -3.81
N GLY A 123 19.86 7.37 -4.97
CA GLY A 123 20.43 6.82 -6.21
C GLY A 123 19.63 5.65 -6.78
N ILE A 124 18.38 5.45 -6.35
CA ILE A 124 17.52 4.34 -6.77
C ILE A 124 16.36 4.80 -7.63
N ARG A 125 15.72 3.84 -8.30
CA ARG A 125 14.40 3.96 -8.89
C ARG A 125 13.51 2.89 -8.24
N PRO A 126 12.50 3.27 -7.43
CA PRO A 126 11.57 2.30 -6.86
C PRO A 126 10.90 1.45 -7.94
N VAL A 127 10.72 0.16 -7.66
CA VAL A 127 10.01 -0.80 -8.52
C VAL A 127 8.58 -1.06 -8.06
N GLY A 128 8.25 -0.61 -6.85
CA GLY A 128 6.92 -0.68 -6.27
C GLY A 128 6.21 0.66 -6.23
N TYR A 129 4.89 0.61 -6.36
CA TYR A 129 3.99 1.74 -6.15
C TYR A 129 2.92 1.39 -5.11
N ARG A 130 2.48 2.41 -4.37
CA ARG A 130 1.20 2.42 -3.67
C ARG A 130 0.56 3.77 -3.92
N SER A 131 -0.68 3.77 -4.32
CA SER A 131 -1.42 4.99 -4.59
C SER A 131 -1.79 5.68 -3.28
N PRO A 132 -1.55 6.99 -3.12
CA PRO A 132 -2.17 7.74 -2.04
C PRO A 132 -3.69 7.51 -2.05
N TYR A 133 -4.31 7.39 -0.88
CA TYR A 133 -5.72 7.03 -0.69
C TYR A 133 -6.14 5.61 -1.07
N TRP A 134 -5.23 4.76 -1.57
CA TRP A 134 -5.58 3.48 -2.18
C TRP A 134 -6.63 3.61 -3.27
N ASP A 135 -6.55 4.71 -4.04
CA ASP A 135 -7.49 4.98 -5.11
C ASP A 135 -6.77 5.23 -6.43
N TYR A 136 -7.46 4.97 -7.52
CA TYR A 136 -6.96 5.03 -8.88
C TYR A 136 -7.77 6.05 -9.68
N SER A 137 -7.07 6.87 -10.47
CA SER A 137 -7.69 7.50 -11.62
C SER A 137 -7.90 6.45 -12.72
N GLU A 138 -8.68 6.77 -13.76
CA GLU A 138 -8.79 5.92 -14.96
C GLU A 138 -7.44 5.72 -15.68
N ASN A 139 -6.42 6.50 -15.33
CA ASN A 139 -5.10 6.48 -15.95
C ASN A 139 -4.04 5.75 -15.13
N THR A 140 -4.24 5.58 -13.82
CA THR A 140 -3.18 5.15 -12.89
C THR A 140 -2.52 3.86 -13.35
N LEU A 141 -3.31 2.81 -13.62
CA LEU A 141 -2.77 1.51 -14.00
C LEU A 141 -1.92 1.56 -15.30
N ASP A 142 -2.38 2.32 -16.31
CA ASP A 142 -1.60 2.53 -17.54
C ASP A 142 -0.29 3.26 -17.25
N LEU A 143 -0.35 4.30 -16.41
CA LEU A 143 0.81 5.11 -16.08
C LEU A 143 1.86 4.28 -15.34
N LEU A 144 1.43 3.32 -14.51
CA LEU A 144 2.29 2.37 -13.81
C LEU A 144 2.97 1.40 -14.79
N GLU A 145 2.23 0.83 -15.74
CA GLU A 145 2.80 -0.03 -16.80
C GLU A 145 3.81 0.73 -17.66
N GLU A 146 3.44 1.92 -18.14
CA GLU A 146 4.31 2.79 -18.93
C GLU A 146 5.58 3.18 -18.17
N ALA A 147 5.50 3.35 -16.84
CA ALA A 147 6.65 3.65 -15.99
C ALA A 147 7.52 2.41 -15.69
N GLY A 148 7.04 1.20 -16.00
CA GLY A 148 7.75 -0.05 -15.75
C GLY A 148 7.84 -0.42 -14.27
N PHE A 149 6.80 -0.15 -13.49
CA PHE A 149 6.71 -0.73 -12.14
C PHE A 149 6.60 -2.26 -12.21
N LEU A 150 7.08 -2.94 -11.18
CA LEU A 150 6.94 -4.38 -11.02
C LEU A 150 5.61 -4.72 -10.34
N TYR A 151 5.25 -3.94 -9.32
CA TYR A 151 4.06 -4.19 -8.52
C TYR A 151 3.36 -2.91 -8.07
N ASP A 152 2.07 -3.04 -7.77
CA ASP A 152 1.26 -2.09 -7.02
C ASP A 152 0.77 -2.73 -5.72
N SER A 153 0.44 -1.91 -4.72
CA SER A 153 -0.20 -2.34 -3.49
C SER A 153 -1.28 -1.33 -3.07
N SER A 154 -2.35 -1.24 -3.84
CA SER A 154 -3.45 -0.28 -3.65
C SER A 154 -4.84 -0.85 -3.88
N LEU A 155 -4.96 -1.98 -4.58
CA LEU A 155 -6.23 -2.55 -5.02
C LEU A 155 -6.66 -3.73 -4.15
N MET A 156 -7.97 -4.03 -4.19
CA MET A 156 -8.63 -4.90 -3.20
C MET A 156 -9.47 -6.02 -3.83
N ALA A 157 -9.16 -6.45 -5.06
CA ALA A 157 -9.93 -7.53 -5.69
C ALA A 157 -9.61 -8.92 -5.08
N ARG A 158 -8.52 -9.01 -4.31
CA ARG A 158 -8.14 -10.13 -3.44
C ARG A 158 -7.62 -9.57 -2.12
N ASP A 159 -7.36 -10.46 -1.16
CA ASP A 159 -6.87 -10.12 0.18
C ASP A 159 -5.59 -10.87 0.56
N LEU A 160 -5.54 -12.18 0.32
CA LEU A 160 -4.48 -13.07 0.82
C LEU A 160 -3.65 -13.72 -0.30
N VAL A 161 -3.85 -13.30 -1.55
CA VAL A 161 -3.13 -13.77 -2.73
C VAL A 161 -2.92 -12.60 -3.69
N PRO A 162 -1.69 -12.35 -4.19
CA PRO A 162 -1.45 -11.39 -5.26
C PRO A 162 -2.27 -11.69 -6.52
N TYR A 163 -2.39 -10.70 -7.42
CA TYR A 163 -3.05 -10.89 -8.70
C TYR A 163 -2.65 -9.82 -9.71
N HIS A 164 -2.88 -10.08 -10.99
CA HIS A 164 -2.78 -9.04 -12.02
C HIS A 164 -4.08 -8.24 -12.08
N PRO A 165 -4.09 -6.94 -11.71
CA PRO A 165 -5.29 -6.14 -11.69
C PRO A 165 -5.81 -5.92 -13.10
N GLN A 166 -7.13 -5.83 -13.21
CA GLN A 166 -7.81 -5.88 -14.49
C GLN A 166 -8.54 -4.60 -14.80
N ARG A 167 -8.50 -4.17 -16.07
CA ARG A 167 -9.32 -3.08 -16.58
C ARG A 167 -10.77 -3.53 -16.73
N TRP A 168 -11.69 -2.58 -16.60
CA TRP A 168 -13.13 -2.82 -16.69
C TRP A 168 -13.84 -1.73 -17.47
N GLN A 169 -14.79 -2.13 -18.33
CA GLN A 169 -15.87 -1.27 -18.77
C GLN A 169 -17.02 -1.39 -17.77
N VAL A 170 -17.30 -0.31 -17.05
CA VAL A 170 -18.35 -0.24 -16.04
C VAL A 170 -19.64 0.23 -16.70
N ASN A 171 -20.72 -0.53 -16.52
CA ASN A 171 -22.01 -0.28 -17.14
C ASN A 171 -23.12 -0.25 -16.07
N TRP A 172 -24.19 0.51 -16.32
CA TRP A 172 -25.32 0.65 -15.39
C TRP A 172 -26.42 -0.39 -15.64
N GLU A 173 -26.90 -0.47 -16.89
CA GLU A 173 -28.04 -1.32 -17.27
C GLU A 173 -27.61 -2.62 -17.98
N THR A 174 -26.30 -2.86 -18.05
CA THR A 174 -25.71 -4.12 -18.50
C THR A 174 -24.60 -4.53 -17.55
N GLY A 175 -24.19 -5.80 -17.57
CA GLY A 175 -23.03 -6.23 -16.79
C GLY A 175 -21.75 -5.49 -17.20
N ASN A 176 -20.83 -5.33 -16.24
CA ASN A 176 -19.49 -4.83 -16.52
C ASN A 176 -18.76 -5.80 -17.45
N ILE A 177 -17.95 -5.26 -18.35
CA ILE A 177 -17.13 -6.06 -19.26
C ILE A 177 -15.69 -6.02 -18.80
N ALA A 178 -15.14 -7.21 -18.63
CA ALA A 178 -13.78 -7.45 -18.20
C ALA A 178 -12.79 -7.16 -19.35
N GLY A 179 -11.94 -6.15 -19.20
CA GLY A 179 -10.82 -5.84 -20.10
C GLY A 179 -9.55 -6.64 -19.78
N PRO A 180 -8.37 -6.26 -20.31
CA PRO A 180 -7.11 -6.97 -20.07
C PRO A 180 -6.63 -6.78 -18.63
N ALA A 181 -6.06 -7.85 -18.08
CA ALA A 181 -5.22 -7.76 -16.90
C ALA A 181 -3.91 -7.06 -17.22
N SER A 182 -3.39 -6.32 -16.25
CA SER A 182 -2.11 -5.62 -16.33
C SER A 182 -0.94 -6.57 -16.12
N ALA A 183 0.22 -6.23 -16.66
CA ALA A 183 1.49 -6.90 -16.32
C ALA A 183 1.98 -6.55 -14.91
N ILE A 184 1.48 -5.47 -14.29
CA ILE A 184 1.76 -5.12 -12.90
C ILE A 184 1.19 -6.20 -11.99
N LEU A 185 1.94 -6.64 -10.99
CA LEU A 185 1.41 -7.51 -9.95
C LEU A 185 0.81 -6.66 -8.81
N GLU A 186 -0.44 -6.89 -8.45
CA GLU A 186 -1.04 -6.33 -7.24
C GLU A 186 -0.68 -7.19 -6.03
N ILE A 187 -0.10 -6.55 -5.01
CA ILE A 187 0.01 -7.05 -3.65
C ILE A 187 -1.15 -6.42 -2.87
N PRO A 188 -2.29 -7.13 -2.73
CA PRO A 188 -3.52 -6.50 -2.30
C PRO A 188 -3.43 -5.84 -0.94
N VAL A 189 -4.15 -4.73 -0.81
CA VAL A 189 -4.41 -4.08 0.45
C VAL A 189 -5.81 -4.41 0.97
N SER A 190 -6.06 -4.06 2.22
CA SER A 190 -7.38 -4.21 2.84
C SER A 190 -7.56 -3.16 3.91
N TRP A 191 -8.69 -2.46 3.92
CA TRP A 191 -9.06 -1.56 5.01
C TRP A 191 -9.11 -2.25 6.39
N TYR A 192 -9.22 -3.58 6.41
CA TYR A 192 -9.16 -4.37 7.64
C TYR A 192 -7.74 -4.61 8.16
N LEU A 193 -6.70 -4.40 7.34
CA LEU A 193 -5.28 -4.48 7.63
C LEU A 193 -4.59 -3.11 7.49
N ASP A 194 -5.34 -2.03 7.75
CA ASP A 194 -4.83 -0.66 7.81
C ASP A 194 -5.01 -0.10 9.23
N ASP A 195 -3.97 0.53 9.77
CA ASP A 195 -4.03 1.20 11.07
C ASP A 195 -4.76 2.55 11.01
N PHE A 196 -4.77 3.23 9.86
CA PHE A 196 -5.26 4.60 9.74
C PHE A 196 -6.78 4.72 9.95
N PRO A 197 -7.67 3.99 9.25
CA PRO A 197 -9.12 4.14 9.38
C PRO A 197 -9.64 3.85 10.80
N ALA A 198 -9.06 2.85 11.46
CA ALA A 198 -9.51 2.42 12.77
C ALA A 198 -8.96 3.30 13.90
N LEU A 199 -7.71 3.77 13.79
CA LEU A 199 -6.99 4.38 14.92
C LEU A 199 -6.81 5.90 14.75
N ALA A 200 -6.78 6.42 13.53
CA ALA A 200 -6.51 7.85 13.30
C ALA A 200 -7.75 8.72 13.55
N TYR A 201 -7.66 9.63 14.51
CA TYR A 201 -8.61 10.74 14.61
C TYR A 201 -8.20 11.87 13.64
N THR A 202 -9.04 12.18 12.65
CA THR A 202 -8.79 13.25 11.67
C THR A 202 -9.76 14.42 11.81
N GLY A 203 -10.73 14.33 12.72
CA GLY A 203 -11.86 15.26 12.85
C GLY A 203 -13.03 14.95 11.92
N ASN A 204 -12.79 14.28 10.78
CA ASN A 204 -13.85 13.72 9.93
C ASN A 204 -14.05 12.23 10.22
N GLN A 205 -13.00 11.57 10.68
CA GLN A 205 -13.00 10.19 11.14
C GLN A 205 -12.83 10.17 12.65
N GLU A 206 -13.63 9.33 13.33
CA GLU A 206 -13.58 9.16 14.79
C GLU A 206 -12.25 8.56 15.26
N GLY A 207 -11.74 7.54 14.55
CA GLY A 207 -10.49 6.86 14.94
C GLY A 207 -10.57 6.29 16.35
N MET A 208 -9.42 6.21 17.05
CA MET A 208 -9.33 5.86 18.48
C MET A 208 -10.03 4.54 18.86
N SER A 209 -10.17 3.61 17.91
CA SER A 209 -10.76 2.30 18.19
C SER A 209 -9.95 1.53 19.25
N ASP A 210 -10.61 0.64 19.97
CA ASP A 210 -9.95 -0.24 20.93
C ASP A 210 -8.87 -1.11 20.25
N THR A 211 -7.64 -1.01 20.76
CA THR A 211 -6.48 -1.71 20.20
C THR A 211 -6.59 -3.22 20.31
N ASP A 212 -7.26 -3.76 21.33
CA ASP A 212 -7.41 -5.22 21.45
C ASP A 212 -8.41 -5.76 20.42
N GLY A 213 -9.47 -5.01 20.13
CA GLY A 213 -10.38 -5.27 19.01
C GLY A 213 -9.67 -5.31 17.66
N VAL A 214 -8.82 -4.32 17.37
CA VAL A 214 -8.01 -4.26 16.14
C VAL A 214 -7.00 -5.41 16.08
N LEU A 215 -6.25 -5.65 17.17
CA LEU A 215 -5.27 -6.73 17.24
C LEU A 215 -5.89 -8.10 17.00
N ARG A 216 -7.05 -8.38 17.60
CA ARG A 216 -7.78 -9.64 17.38
C ARG A 216 -8.12 -9.83 15.91
N ARG A 217 -8.67 -8.80 15.24
CA ARG A 217 -8.96 -8.85 13.80
C ARG A 217 -7.71 -9.18 12.99
N TRP A 218 -6.61 -8.50 13.26
CA TRP A 218 -5.35 -8.71 12.54
C TRP A 218 -4.79 -10.11 12.74
N LYS A 219 -4.89 -10.67 13.96
CA LYS A 219 -4.51 -12.06 14.26
C LYS A 219 -5.42 -13.07 13.59
N ASP A 220 -6.73 -12.83 13.54
CA ASP A 220 -7.70 -13.71 12.90
C ASP A 220 -7.46 -13.80 11.40
N ILE A 221 -7.20 -12.66 10.74
CA ILE A 221 -6.85 -12.61 9.31
C ILE A 221 -5.56 -13.40 9.05
N PHE A 222 -4.51 -13.18 9.85
CA PHE A 222 -3.26 -13.94 9.72
C PHE A 222 -3.48 -15.44 9.92
N THR A 223 -4.23 -15.82 10.95
CA THR A 223 -4.50 -17.22 11.30
C THR A 223 -5.29 -17.92 10.19
N TYR A 224 -6.26 -17.22 9.59
CA TYR A 224 -7.00 -17.72 8.45
C TYR A 224 -6.07 -17.93 7.24
N ALA A 225 -5.24 -16.94 6.91
CA ALA A 225 -4.27 -17.05 5.83
C ALA A 225 -3.33 -18.24 6.04
N TYR A 226 -2.75 -18.37 7.23
CA TYR A 226 -1.82 -19.45 7.57
C TYR A 226 -2.44 -20.86 7.51
N ASN A 227 -3.71 -21.00 7.91
CA ASN A 227 -4.39 -22.29 7.99
C ASN A 227 -5.06 -22.70 6.67
N HIS A 228 -5.49 -21.74 5.85
CA HIS A 228 -6.40 -22.01 4.73
C HIS A 228 -5.89 -21.52 3.38
N GLN A 229 -4.82 -20.72 3.33
CA GLN A 229 -4.23 -20.24 2.07
C GLN A 229 -2.85 -20.87 1.85
N GLU A 230 -2.79 -21.75 0.86
CA GLU A 230 -1.52 -22.28 0.39
C GLU A 230 -0.71 -21.17 -0.29
N ASN A 231 0.57 -21.04 0.07
CA ASN A 231 1.42 -19.95 -0.39
C ASN A 231 0.82 -18.56 -0.14
N GLY A 232 0.16 -18.39 1.01
CA GLY A 232 -0.59 -17.19 1.34
C GLY A 232 0.28 -15.93 1.48
N LEU A 233 -0.39 -14.80 1.39
CA LEU A 233 0.13 -13.46 1.66
C LEU A 233 -0.58 -12.87 2.90
N TYR A 234 0.19 -12.18 3.73
CA TYR A 234 -0.32 -11.26 4.74
C TYR A 234 0.42 -9.92 4.59
N ALA A 235 -0.20 -8.99 3.89
CA ALA A 235 0.31 -7.63 3.70
C ALA A 235 -0.58 -6.64 4.44
N MET A 236 0.03 -5.69 5.14
CA MET A 236 -0.70 -4.64 5.86
C MET A 236 -0.10 -3.27 5.58
N ALA A 237 -0.86 -2.22 5.93
CA ALA A 237 -0.37 -0.85 5.92
C ALA A 237 -0.34 -0.27 7.34
N LEU A 238 0.78 0.38 7.63
CA LEU A 238 1.08 1.01 8.90
C LEU A 238 1.52 2.44 8.64
N HIS A 239 1.02 3.39 9.41
CA HIS A 239 1.39 4.78 9.26
C HIS A 239 2.19 5.22 10.48
N PRO A 240 3.45 5.68 10.36
CA PRO A 240 4.27 6.04 11.53
C PRO A 240 3.62 7.09 12.44
N GLN A 241 2.84 8.02 11.89
CA GLN A 241 2.09 9.01 12.68
C GLN A 241 0.91 8.42 13.47
N ILE A 242 0.54 7.15 13.22
CA ILE A 242 -0.53 6.44 13.90
C ILE A 242 0.03 5.27 14.71
N ILE A 243 0.58 4.23 14.07
CA ILE A 243 1.12 3.06 14.78
C ILE A 243 2.29 3.40 15.71
N GLY A 244 3.03 4.48 15.42
CA GLY A 244 4.20 4.90 16.19
C GLY A 244 3.90 5.39 17.60
N HIS A 245 2.62 5.57 17.97
CA HIS A 245 2.21 5.92 19.33
C HIS A 245 2.45 4.76 20.31
N GLY A 246 2.79 5.09 21.56
CA GLY A 246 3.31 4.09 22.52
C GLY A 246 2.40 2.87 22.74
N HIS A 247 1.09 3.06 22.87
CA HIS A 247 0.13 1.96 23.06
C HIS A 247 -0.09 1.15 21.76
N HIS A 248 -0.05 1.80 20.59
CA HIS A 248 -0.08 1.12 19.29
C HIS A 248 1.20 0.30 19.03
N MET A 249 2.37 0.79 19.46
CA MET A 249 3.62 0.01 19.39
C MET A 249 3.55 -1.27 20.24
N MET A 250 2.91 -1.22 21.41
CA MET A 250 2.65 -2.44 22.21
C MET A 250 1.69 -3.40 21.49
N MET A 251 0.68 -2.88 20.79
CA MET A 251 -0.21 -3.68 19.95
C MET A 251 0.56 -4.36 18.80
N LEU A 252 1.37 -3.61 18.05
CA LEU A 252 2.17 -4.13 16.94
C LEU A 252 3.19 -5.18 17.41
N SER A 253 3.84 -4.96 18.56
CA SER A 253 4.75 -5.95 19.15
C SER A 253 4.04 -7.27 19.44
N ARG A 254 2.82 -7.24 20.00
CA ARG A 254 2.00 -8.44 20.27
C ARG A 254 1.53 -9.12 18.98
N LEU A 255 1.33 -8.38 17.89
CA LEU A 255 1.04 -8.96 16.57
C LEU A 255 2.27 -9.68 16.01
N ILE A 256 3.43 -9.02 16.02
CA ILE A 256 4.69 -9.61 15.51
C ILE A 256 5.04 -10.88 16.29
N GLU A 257 4.88 -10.89 17.61
CA GLU A 257 5.08 -12.08 18.44
C GLU A 257 4.16 -13.23 18.02
N HIS A 258 2.86 -12.94 17.80
CA HIS A 258 1.89 -13.92 17.31
C HIS A 258 2.31 -14.51 15.96
N ILE A 259 2.65 -13.65 15.00
CA ILE A 259 3.08 -14.07 13.66
C ILE A 259 4.33 -14.95 13.75
N LYS A 260 5.36 -14.51 14.49
CA LYS A 260 6.62 -15.26 14.66
C LYS A 260 6.46 -16.57 15.42
N GLY A 261 5.37 -16.78 16.14
CA GLY A 261 5.02 -18.05 16.77
C GLY A 261 4.63 -19.16 15.79
N HIS A 262 4.59 -18.89 14.49
CA HIS A 262 4.21 -19.85 13.45
C HIS A 262 5.41 -20.22 12.57
N ASP A 263 5.57 -21.51 12.30
CA ASP A 263 6.64 -22.04 11.45
C ASP A 263 6.46 -21.62 9.99
N GLY A 264 7.58 -21.41 9.29
CA GLY A 264 7.56 -21.12 7.85
C GLY A 264 7.06 -19.71 7.50
N VAL A 265 6.97 -18.78 8.46
CA VAL A 265 6.75 -17.36 8.14
C VAL A 265 7.97 -16.78 7.43
N TRP A 266 7.72 -16.03 6.36
CA TRP A 266 8.72 -15.26 5.63
C TRP A 266 8.36 -13.78 5.65
N PHE A 267 9.03 -13.01 6.51
CA PHE A 267 8.99 -11.56 6.42
C PHE A 267 9.80 -11.11 5.21
N ALA A 268 9.16 -10.37 4.31
CA ALA A 268 9.70 -10.01 3.01
C ALA A 268 9.29 -8.59 2.60
N THR A 269 10.11 -7.96 1.77
CA THR A 269 9.70 -6.75 1.06
C THR A 269 8.66 -7.11 -0.01
N CYS A 270 7.88 -6.13 -0.44
CA CYS A 270 6.94 -6.27 -1.54
C CYS A 270 7.66 -6.63 -2.85
N GLU A 271 8.84 -6.07 -3.12
CA GLU A 271 9.68 -6.49 -4.26
C GLU A 271 10.04 -7.99 -4.19
N GLU A 272 10.47 -8.49 -3.03
CA GLU A 272 10.78 -9.91 -2.84
C GLU A 272 9.54 -10.78 -3.08
N ILE A 273 8.38 -10.37 -2.57
CA ILE A 273 7.10 -11.06 -2.78
C ILE A 273 6.72 -11.09 -4.26
N ALA A 274 6.82 -9.96 -4.95
CA ALA A 274 6.50 -9.87 -6.38
C ALA A 274 7.46 -10.72 -7.22
N SER A 275 8.74 -10.78 -6.85
CA SER A 275 9.77 -11.53 -7.59
C SER A 275 9.56 -13.05 -7.62
N VAL A 276 8.79 -13.59 -6.67
CA VAL A 276 8.51 -15.03 -6.57
C VAL A 276 7.12 -15.40 -7.07
N TRP A 277 6.37 -14.46 -7.63
CA TRP A 277 5.10 -14.74 -8.28
C TRP A 277 5.30 -15.59 -9.55
N VAL A 278 4.39 -16.55 -9.75
CA VAL A 278 4.38 -17.40 -10.94
C VAL A 278 3.00 -17.35 -11.57
N ASP A 279 2.94 -16.78 -12.78
CA ASP A 279 1.73 -16.77 -13.60
C ASP A 279 1.32 -18.17 -14.04
N ASP A 280 0.03 -18.44 -13.92
CA ASP A 280 -0.58 -19.62 -14.52
C ASP A 280 -1.23 -19.29 -15.88
N GLU A 281 -1.94 -20.27 -16.45
CA GLU A 281 -2.61 -20.08 -17.73
C GLU A 281 -3.77 -19.08 -17.63
N GLU A 282 -4.49 -19.05 -16.51
CA GLU A 282 -5.62 -18.15 -16.32
C GLU A 282 -5.17 -16.68 -16.31
N ASP A 283 -4.05 -16.38 -15.65
CA ASP A 283 -3.48 -15.04 -15.63
C ASP A 283 -3.06 -14.59 -17.04
N ARG A 284 -2.38 -15.46 -17.80
CA ARG A 284 -2.01 -15.21 -19.20
C ARG A 284 -3.22 -14.95 -20.08
N GLN A 285 -4.30 -15.71 -19.92
CA GLN A 285 -5.54 -15.51 -20.68
C GLN A 285 -6.23 -14.18 -20.32
N LYS A 286 -6.16 -13.73 -19.07
CA LYS A 286 -6.70 -12.42 -18.67
C LYS A 286 -5.94 -11.27 -19.31
N MET A 287 -4.62 -11.37 -19.47
CA MET A 287 -3.79 -10.34 -20.13
C MET A 287 -4.12 -10.21 -21.62
N LEU A 288 -4.60 -11.28 -22.27
CA LEU A 288 -4.93 -11.30 -23.70
C LEU A 288 -6.37 -10.82 -24.03
N ARG A 289 -7.15 -10.38 -23.03
CA ARG A 289 -8.52 -9.92 -23.28
C ARG A 289 -8.54 -8.64 -24.13
N PRO A 290 -9.62 -8.39 -24.90
CA PRO A 290 -9.78 -7.14 -25.62
C PRO A 290 -9.70 -5.93 -24.69
N ASP A 291 -9.02 -4.86 -25.11
CA ASP A 291 -8.94 -3.60 -24.36
C ASP A 291 -10.29 -2.87 -24.36
N VAL A 292 -11.12 -3.20 -23.36
CA VAL A 292 -12.40 -2.54 -23.06
C VAL A 292 -12.34 -1.93 -21.67
N ARG A 293 -12.69 -0.64 -21.57
CA ARG A 293 -12.60 0.15 -20.34
C ARG A 293 -13.45 1.41 -20.37
N GLY A 294 -13.61 2.03 -19.20
CA GLY A 294 -14.30 3.29 -18.98
C GLY A 294 -15.61 3.12 -18.22
N VAL A 295 -16.19 4.23 -17.76
CA VAL A 295 -17.44 4.24 -16.99
C VAL A 295 -18.57 4.82 -17.84
N ALA A 296 -19.65 4.05 -18.02
CA ALA A 296 -20.86 4.53 -18.68
C ALA A 296 -21.49 5.69 -17.88
N PRO A 297 -22.07 6.70 -18.54
CA PRO A 297 -22.73 7.80 -17.85
C PRO A 297 -23.88 7.26 -16.99
N VAL A 298 -24.06 7.87 -15.82
CA VAL A 298 -25.19 7.57 -14.92
C VAL A 298 -26.50 7.80 -15.66
N PRO A 299 -27.47 6.85 -15.63
CA PRO A 299 -28.78 7.01 -16.24
C PRO A 299 -29.47 8.29 -15.77
N ASP A 300 -30.12 9.01 -16.69
CA ASP A 300 -30.72 10.32 -16.42
C ASP A 300 -31.92 10.25 -15.47
N ASP A 301 -32.56 9.09 -15.36
CA ASP A 301 -33.68 8.81 -14.46
C ASP A 301 -33.23 8.25 -13.08
N TYR A 302 -31.92 8.11 -12.87
CA TYR A 302 -31.35 7.68 -11.61
C TYR A 302 -30.94 8.86 -10.74
N GLY A 303 -31.74 9.14 -9.71
CA GLY A 303 -31.57 10.26 -8.78
C GLY A 303 -30.45 10.08 -7.75
N TRP A 304 -29.21 9.86 -8.20
CA TRP A 304 -28.06 9.78 -7.30
C TRP A 304 -27.86 11.12 -6.56
N PRO A 305 -27.84 11.14 -5.22
CA PRO A 305 -27.64 12.38 -4.48
C PRO A 305 -26.24 12.94 -4.75
N GLY A 306 -26.16 14.17 -5.24
CA GLY A 306 -24.88 14.89 -5.43
C GLY A 306 -24.41 15.08 -6.87
N LYS A 307 -25.26 14.87 -7.89
CA LYS A 307 -25.15 15.64 -9.14
C LYS A 307 -25.69 17.06 -8.95
#